data_AF-A0A2D4LRZ9-F1
#
_entry.id   AF-A0A2D4LRZ9-F1
#
_cell.length_a   1.000
_cell.length_b   1.000
_cell.length_c   1.000
_cell.angle_alpha   90.00
_cell.angle_beta   90.00
_cell.angle_gamma   90.00
#
_symmetry.space_group_name_H-M   'P 1'
#
loop_
_entity.id
_entity.type
_entity.pdbx_description
1 polymer ?
#
loop_
_entity_poly.entity_id
_entity_poly.type
_entity_poly.pdbx_seq_one_letter_code
_entity_poly.pdbx_strand_id
1 'polypeptide(L)'
;MIGRWLKATIAKAYEIQSLQVPRGITAHSTRSASTSAAWATQASISDICRAATWSSPSPFIRHYKIAVFASADASFGRRVLHHVHSDRGETPAQTETFP
;
A
#
# COMPACT_ATOMS: atom_id res chain seq x y z
N MET A 1 -1.75 28.94 -11.30
CA MET A 1 -1.50 28.62 -12.74
C MET A 1 -0.86 27.25 -12.97
N ILE A 2 0.08 26.78 -12.14
CA ILE A 2 0.74 25.45 -12.32
C ILE A 2 -0.21 24.24 -12.27
N GLY A 3 -1.24 24.27 -11.41
CA GLY A 3 -2.14 23.13 -11.24
C GLY A 3 -2.99 22.80 -12.47
N ARG A 4 -3.22 23.76 -13.37
CA ARG A 4 -3.93 23.49 -14.64
C ARG A 4 -3.04 22.72 -15.60
N TRP A 5 -1.78 23.15 -15.75
CA TRP A 5 -0.78 22.47 -16.57
C TRP A 5 -0.51 21.06 -16.07
N LEU A 6 -0.33 20.87 -14.76
CA LEU A 6 -0.14 19.54 -14.17
C LEU A 6 -1.28 18.58 -14.55
N LYS A 7 -2.55 19.01 -14.40
CA LYS A 7 -3.70 18.20 -14.77
C LYS A 7 -3.72 17.85 -16.26
N ALA A 8 -3.43 18.83 -17.11
CA ALA A 8 -3.40 18.64 -18.56
C ALA A 8 -2.30 17.66 -18.98
N THR A 9 -1.09 17.78 -18.39
CA THR A 9 0.03 16.87 -18.66
C THR A 9 -0.29 15.45 -18.22
N ILE A 10 -0.88 15.26 -17.03
CA ILE A 10 -1.28 13.93 -16.55
C ILE A 10 -2.36 13.33 -17.46
N ALA A 11 -3.41 14.10 -17.78
CA ALA A 11 -4.45 13.64 -18.70
C ALA A 11 -3.85 13.23 -20.05
N LYS A 12 -2.92 14.03 -20.58
CA LYS A 12 -2.29 13.73 -21.86
C LYS A 12 -1.44 12.46 -21.82
N ALA A 13 -0.72 12.22 -20.72
CA ALA A 13 0.05 10.99 -20.55
C ALA A 13 -0.84 9.73 -20.51
N TYR A 14 -2.04 9.83 -19.93
CA TYR A 14 -3.01 8.72 -19.94
C TYR A 14 -3.58 8.49 -21.34
N GLU A 15 -3.93 9.57 -22.07
CA GLU A 15 -4.40 9.48 -23.46
C GLU A 15 -3.37 8.79 -24.38
N ILE A 16 -2.09 9.19 -24.29
CA ILE A 16 -1.01 8.59 -25.10
C ILE A 16 -0.86 7.10 -24.80
N GLN A 17 -1.10 6.69 -23.55
CA GLN A 17 -1.06 5.28 -23.13
C GLN A 17 -2.37 4.53 -23.42
N SER A 18 -3.34 5.16 -24.10
CA SER A 18 -4.68 4.59 -24.35
C SER A 18 -5.41 4.15 -23.07
N LEU A 19 -5.13 4.81 -21.94
CA LEU A 19 -5.76 4.56 -20.65
C LEU A 19 -6.85 5.59 -20.37
N GLN A 20 -7.87 5.19 -19.61
CA GLN A 20 -8.90 6.15 -19.17
C GLN A 20 -8.32 7.17 -18.19
N VAL A 21 -8.54 8.46 -18.47
CA VAL A 21 -8.11 9.54 -17.60
C VAL A 21 -8.91 9.50 -16.28
N PRO A 22 -8.24 9.45 -15.12
CA PRO A 22 -8.91 9.47 -13.83
C PRO A 22 -9.76 10.74 -13.64
N ARG A 23 -10.96 10.58 -13.08
CA ARG A 23 -11.81 11.73 -12.71
C ARG A 23 -11.22 12.41 -11.47
N GLY A 24 -11.28 13.75 -11.44
CA GLY A 24 -10.88 14.52 -10.26
C GLY A 24 -9.37 14.63 -10.02
N ILE A 25 -8.54 14.58 -11.06
CA ILE A 25 -7.10 14.88 -10.91
C ILE A 25 -6.96 16.30 -10.35
N THR A 26 -6.23 16.42 -9.24
CA THR A 26 -5.86 17.70 -8.65
C THR A 26 -4.38 17.67 -8.33
N ALA A 27 -3.77 18.85 -8.15
CA ALA A 27 -2.40 18.92 -7.69
C ALA A 27 -2.21 18.23 -6.33
N HIS A 28 -3.20 18.35 -5.46
CA HIS A 28 -3.20 17.69 -4.15
C HIS A 28 -3.25 16.16 -4.27
N SER A 29 -4.17 15.60 -5.07
CA SER A 29 -4.26 14.15 -5.26
C SER A 29 -3.05 13.56 -5.97
N THR A 30 -2.45 14.29 -6.91
CA THR A 30 -1.20 13.91 -7.58
C THR A 30 -0.05 13.82 -6.57
N ARG A 31 0.10 14.83 -5.69
CA ARG A 31 1.11 14.81 -4.62
C ARG A 31 0.88 13.61 -3.70
N SER A 32 -0.37 13.37 -3.29
CA SER A 32 -0.73 12.24 -2.44
C SER A 32 -0.35 10.90 -3.06
N ALA A 33 -0.69 10.69 -4.33
CA ALA A 33 -0.36 9.46 -5.05
C ALA A 33 1.15 9.27 -5.22
N SER A 34 1.87 10.33 -5.61
CA SER A 34 3.33 10.30 -5.79
C SER A 34 4.05 9.99 -4.47
N THR A 35 3.68 10.64 -3.37
CA THR A 35 4.27 10.38 -2.05
C THR A 35 3.98 8.95 -1.56
N SER A 36 2.75 8.47 -1.75
CA SER A 36 2.37 7.12 -1.35
C SER A 36 3.11 6.06 -2.18
N ALA A 37 3.28 6.30 -3.48
CA ALA A 37 4.04 5.42 -4.37
C ALA A 37 5.53 5.37 -3.98
N ALA A 38 6.15 6.52 -3.71
CA ALA A 38 7.55 6.59 -3.26
C ALA A 38 7.77 5.80 -1.95
N TRP A 39 6.82 5.89 -1.01
CA TRP A 39 6.87 5.09 0.21
C TRP A 39 6.71 3.59 -0.06
N ALA A 40 5.77 3.21 -0.95
CA ALA A 40 5.58 1.81 -1.34
C ALA A 40 6.82 1.22 -2.03
N THR A 41 7.58 2.03 -2.77
CA THR A 41 8.88 1.65 -3.37
C THR A 41 10.05 1.78 -2.40
N GLN A 42 9.80 1.87 -1.09
CA GLN A 42 10.81 1.93 -0.03
C GLN A 42 11.78 3.12 -0.11
N ALA A 43 11.36 4.25 -0.70
CA ALA A 43 12.16 5.47 -0.64
C ALA A 43 12.29 5.97 0.81
N SER A 44 13.44 6.55 1.14
CA SER A 44 13.67 7.05 2.51
C SER A 44 12.75 8.23 2.83
N ILE A 45 12.32 8.34 4.09
CA ILE A 45 11.46 9.45 4.55
C ILE A 45 12.17 10.80 4.31
N SER A 46 13.49 10.85 4.45
CA SER A 46 14.30 12.05 4.20
C SER A 46 14.20 12.49 2.74
N ASP A 47 14.36 11.56 1.80
CA ASP A 47 14.27 11.85 0.36
C ASP A 47 12.85 12.28 -0.03
N ILE A 48 11.82 11.62 0.52
CA ILE A 48 10.43 11.97 0.32
C ILE A 48 10.16 13.40 0.83
N CYS A 49 10.59 13.73 2.04
CA CYS A 49 10.39 15.07 2.61
C CYS A 49 11.14 16.14 1.80
N ARG A 50 12.37 15.85 1.35
CA ARG A 50 13.15 16.73 0.49
C ARG A 50 12.44 16.99 -0.85
N ALA A 51 11.99 15.94 -1.53
CA ALA A 51 11.27 16.07 -2.81
C ALA A 51 9.91 16.78 -2.65
N ALA A 52 9.23 16.53 -1.53
CA ALA A 52 7.97 17.18 -1.20
C ALA A 52 8.14 18.55 -0.55
N THR A 53 9.36 19.09 -0.42
CA THR A 53 9.64 20.37 0.26
C THR A 53 9.05 20.51 1.66
N TRP A 54 8.93 19.40 2.40
CA TRP A 54 8.49 19.40 3.80
C TRP A 54 9.68 19.57 4.73
N SER A 55 9.54 20.48 5.69
CA SER A 55 10.53 20.74 6.74
C SER A 55 10.58 19.67 7.82
N SER A 56 9.54 18.84 7.93
CA SER A 56 9.48 17.76 8.91
C SER A 56 8.74 16.54 8.36
N PRO A 57 8.96 15.34 8.95
CA PRO A 57 8.23 14.13 8.59
C PRO A 57 6.77 14.10 9.03
N SER A 58 6.35 14.97 9.95
CA SER A 58 5.01 14.91 10.56
C SER A 58 3.85 14.94 9.53
N PRO A 59 3.87 15.80 8.50
CA PRO A 59 2.86 15.79 7.44
C PRO A 59 2.87 14.49 6.63
N PHE A 60 4.06 13.93 6.37
CA PHE A 60 4.21 12.65 5.70
C PHE A 60 3.56 11.51 6.50
N ILE A 61 3.98 11.38 7.77
CA ILE A 61 3.54 10.30 8.66
C ILE A 61 2.02 10.34 8.86
N ARG A 62 1.45 11.53 9.04
CA ARG A 62 0.02 11.69 9.34
C ARG A 62 -0.89 11.38 8.15
N HIS A 63 -0.47 11.71 6.94
CA HIS A 63 -1.36 11.72 5.78
C HIS A 63 -1.02 10.69 4.69
N TYR A 64 0.22 10.17 4.68
CA TYR A 64 0.71 9.38 3.54
C TYR A 64 1.45 8.09 3.94
N LYS A 65 1.73 7.86 5.23
CA LYS A 65 2.24 6.58 5.72
C LYS A 65 1.12 5.55 5.69
N ILE A 66 0.80 5.06 4.50
CA ILE A 66 -0.09 3.93 4.32
C ILE A 66 0.66 2.72 4.88
N ALA A 67 0.05 2.00 5.82
CA ALA A 67 0.56 0.74 6.33
C ALA A 67 0.38 -0.38 5.29
N VAL A 68 0.89 -0.17 4.06
CA VAL A 68 0.80 -1.12 2.94
C VAL A 68 1.36 -2.48 3.35
N PHE A 69 2.42 -2.48 4.17
CA PHE A 69 3.05 -3.68 4.69
C PHE A 69 2.29 -4.36 5.83
N ALA A 70 1.49 -3.62 6.62
CA ALA A 70 0.71 -4.24 7.70
C ALA A 70 -0.41 -5.13 7.17
N SER A 71 -1.01 -4.78 6.02
CA SER A 71 -2.07 -5.59 5.41
C SER A 71 -1.56 -6.90 4.82
N ALA A 72 -0.42 -6.85 4.11
CA ALA A 72 0.20 -8.03 3.52
C ALA A 72 0.75 -8.99 4.60
N ASP A 73 1.45 -8.47 5.61
CA ASP A 73 1.97 -9.25 6.73
C ASP A 73 0.86 -9.87 7.58
N ALA A 74 -0.22 -9.12 7.83
CA ALA A 74 -1.40 -9.64 8.52
C ALA A 74 -2.07 -10.79 7.76
N SER A 75 -2.06 -10.78 6.42
CA SER A 75 -2.63 -11.87 5.62
C SER A 75 -1.82 -13.16 5.75
N PHE A 76 -0.47 -13.05 5.77
CA PHE A 76 0.41 -14.18 6.01
C PHE A 76 0.22 -14.73 7.44
N GLY A 77 0.26 -13.87 8.44
CA GLY A 77 0.05 -14.25 9.85
C GLY A 77 -1.31 -14.92 10.07
N ARG A 78 -2.38 -14.40 9.46
CA ARG A 78 -3.73 -14.98 9.57
C ARG A 78 -3.82 -16.37 8.92
N ARG A 79 -3.05 -16.62 7.85
CA ARG A 79 -2.98 -17.92 7.16
C ARG A 79 -2.21 -18.96 7.98
N VAL A 80 -1.11 -18.56 8.62
CA VAL A 80 -0.34 -19.42 9.54
C VAL A 80 -1.19 -19.81 10.75
N LEU A 81 -1.88 -18.85 11.37
CA LEU A 81 -2.76 -19.09 12.51
C LEU A 81 -3.93 -20.02 12.16
N HIS A 82 -4.52 -19.88 10.97
CA HIS A 82 -5.55 -20.80 10.49
C HIS A 82 -5.02 -22.23 10.33
N HIS A 83 -3.82 -22.41 9.78
CA HIS A 83 -3.23 -23.73 9.60
C HIS A 83 -2.95 -24.43 10.94
N VAL A 84 -2.38 -23.70 11.91
CA VAL A 84 -2.13 -24.22 13.27
C VAL A 84 -3.42 -24.59 14.00
N HIS A 85 -4.52 -23.89 13.73
CA HIS A 85 -5.82 -24.23 14.31
C HIS A 85 -6.44 -25.50 13.70
N SER A 86 -6.29 -25.69 12.38
CA SER A 86 -6.81 -26.87 11.68
C SER A 86 -6.02 -28.15 11.99
N ASP A 87 -4.70 -28.07 12.15
CA ASP A 87 -3.83 -29.21 12.45
C ASP A 87 -4.10 -29.84 13.84
N ARG A 88 -4.66 -29.07 14.76
CA ARG A 88 -4.97 -29.52 16.13
C ARG A 88 -6.27 -30.33 16.24
N GLY A 89 -6.96 -30.58 15.12
CA GLY A 89 -8.28 -31.22 15.06
C GLY A 89 -8.30 -32.72 14.77
N GLU A 90 -7.19 -33.35 14.39
CA GLU A 90 -7.16 -34.78 14.06
C GLU A 90 -6.37 -35.58 15.10
N THR A 91 -7.09 -36.07 16.12
CA THR A 91 -6.62 -37.20 16.94
C THR A 91 -7.30 -38.47 16.43
N PRO A 92 -6.62 -39.40 15.74
CA PRO A 92 -7.21 -40.69 15.42
C PRO A 92 -7.21 -41.55 16.69
N ALA A 93 -8.41 -41.81 17.23
CA ALA A 93 -8.62 -42.81 18.26
C ALA A 93 -8.31 -44.20 17.66
N GLN A 94 -7.17 -44.78 18.00
CA GLN A 94 -6.86 -46.17 17.69
C GLN A 94 -7.31 -47.05 18.86
N THR A 95 -8.36 -47.83 18.61
CA THR A 95 -8.91 -48.87 19.46
C THR A 95 -7.90 -49.99 19.66
N GLU A 96 -7.40 -50.16 20.89
CA GLU A 96 -6.64 -51.34 21.30
C GLU A 96 -7.59 -52.54 21.43
N THR A 97 -7.31 -53.62 20.71
CA THR A 97 -7.89 -54.95 20.94
C THR A 97 -6.75 -55.86 21.38
N PHE A 98 -6.78 -56.28 22.65
CA PHE A 98 -5.90 -57.31 23.21
C PHE A 98 -6.61 -58.68 23.18
N PRO A 99 -5.88 -59.79 22.97
CA PRO A 99 -6.39 -61.15 23.17
C PRO A 99 -6.53 -61.52 24.65
#